data_AF-A0A645G4J9-F1
#
_entry.id   AF-A0A645G4J9-F1
#
_cell.length_a   1.000
_cell.length_b   1.000
_cell.length_c   1.000
_cell.angle_alpha   90.00
_cell.angle_beta   90.00
_cell.angle_gamma   90.00
#
_symmetry.space_group_name_H-M   'P 1'
#
loop_
_entity.id
_entity.type
_entity.pdbx_description
1 polymer ?
#
loop_
_entity_poly.entity_id
_entity_poly.type
_entity_poly.pdbx_seq_one_letter_code
_entity_poly.pdbx_strand_id
1 'polypeptide(L)'
;MTTQSMWWLIPDEVVARLSFSVARLGAAVHAAEHTAIGLLPAFAPCDRWDIGGLSTALHPDTQLCTIFVHDGMPGGSGYAERGFDVAEAWWRAALERLTSCDCETGCPSCCVSPKCGNGNRMLDKSSAAELLSVLLG
;
A
#
# COMPACT_ATOMS: atom_id res chain seq x y z
N MET A 1 -2.80 -20.90 0.26
CA MET A 1 -1.47 -20.92 -0.39
C MET A 1 -0.48 -20.36 0.62
N THR A 2 0.64 -21.04 0.87
CA THR A 2 1.73 -20.48 1.70
C THR A 2 2.72 -19.78 0.77
N THR A 3 3.03 -18.51 1.06
CA THR A 3 3.92 -17.65 0.25
C THR A 3 4.69 -16.70 1.19
N GLN A 4 5.62 -15.91 0.64
CA GLN A 4 6.32 -14.87 1.38
C GLN A 4 5.56 -13.53 1.30
N SER A 5 5.64 -12.76 2.38
CA SER A 5 5.00 -11.46 2.51
C SER A 5 5.88 -10.52 3.32
N MET A 6 5.79 -9.25 3.01
CA MET A 6 6.27 -8.16 3.85
C MET A 6 5.07 -7.32 4.28
N TRP A 7 5.21 -6.58 5.38
CA TRP A 7 4.16 -5.67 5.83
C TRP A 7 4.71 -4.39 6.43
N TRP A 8 3.94 -3.32 6.27
CA TRP A 8 4.12 -2.06 6.99
C TRP A 8 3.16 -1.98 8.14
N LEU A 9 3.71 -1.84 9.34
CA LEU A 9 2.96 -1.45 10.52
C LEU A 9 2.92 0.07 10.57
N ILE A 10 1.72 0.64 10.63
CA ILE A 10 1.53 2.07 10.80
C ILE A 10 1.35 2.30 12.31
N PRO A 11 2.29 3.02 12.96
CA PRO A 11 2.20 3.25 14.41
C PRO A 11 0.94 4.02 14.81
N ASP A 12 0.41 3.74 15.99
CA ASP A 12 -0.79 4.41 16.50
C ASP A 12 -0.59 5.92 16.64
N GLU A 13 0.62 6.38 16.94
CA GLU A 13 0.91 7.82 16.96
C GLU A 13 0.73 8.50 15.59
N VAL A 14 1.02 7.79 14.49
CA VAL A 14 0.79 8.30 13.13
C VAL A 14 -0.70 8.35 12.86
N VAL A 15 -1.44 7.29 13.20
CA VAL A 15 -2.89 7.23 13.03
C VAL A 15 -3.59 8.33 13.83
N ALA A 16 -3.18 8.55 15.08
CA ALA A 16 -3.73 9.59 15.95
C ALA A 16 -3.50 10.99 15.40
N ARG A 17 -2.31 11.27 14.84
CA ARG A 17 -1.97 12.57 14.22
C ARG A 17 -2.86 12.91 13.03
N LEU A 18 -3.26 11.91 12.24
CA LEU A 18 -4.13 12.09 11.08
C LEU A 18 -5.59 12.36 11.47
N SER A 19 -6.03 11.91 12.66
CA SER A 19 -7.42 12.08 13.13
C SER A 19 -8.47 11.56 12.14
N PHE A 20 -8.14 10.51 11.38
CA PHE A 20 -9.05 9.89 10.43
C PHE A 20 -10.09 9.02 11.14
N SER A 21 -11.31 8.98 10.59
CA SER A 21 -12.26 7.92 10.96
C SER A 21 -11.73 6.57 10.48
N VAL A 22 -12.18 5.47 11.09
CA VAL A 22 -11.77 4.11 10.69
C VAL A 22 -12.03 3.86 9.20
N ALA A 23 -13.15 4.35 8.67
CA ALA A 23 -13.49 4.24 7.25
C ALA A 23 -12.52 5.03 6.34
N ARG A 24 -12.14 6.25 6.76
CA ARG A 24 -11.19 7.09 6.03
C ARG A 24 -9.77 6.51 6.09
N LEU A 25 -9.36 6.00 7.25
CA LEU A 25 -8.09 5.29 7.41
C LEU A 25 -8.03 4.06 6.50
N GLY A 26 -9.09 3.24 6.49
CA GLY A 26 -9.21 2.09 5.60
C GLY A 26 -9.07 2.47 4.13
N ALA A 27 -9.74 3.54 3.70
CA ALA A 27 -9.64 4.02 2.32
C ALA A 27 -8.24 4.57 1.96
N ALA A 28 -7.57 5.21 2.93
CA ALA A 28 -6.21 5.71 2.78
C ALA A 28 -5.19 4.57 2.61
N VAL A 29 -5.20 3.58 3.50
CA VAL A 29 -4.26 2.45 3.40
C VAL A 29 -4.51 1.58 2.17
N HIS A 30 -5.77 1.48 1.73
CA HIS A 30 -6.13 0.76 0.51
C HIS A 30 -5.61 1.46 -0.75
N ALA A 31 -5.72 2.80 -0.83
CA ALA A 31 -5.13 3.56 -1.93
C ALA A 31 -3.59 3.54 -1.89
N ALA A 32 -2.99 3.58 -0.69
CA ALA A 32 -1.55 3.46 -0.52
C ALA A 32 -1.03 2.08 -0.97
N GLU A 33 -1.69 0.99 -0.56
CA GLU A 33 -1.43 -0.39 -0.98
C GLU A 33 -1.44 -0.52 -2.51
N HIS A 34 -2.50 -0.05 -3.17
CA HIS A 34 -2.61 -0.08 -4.62
C HIS A 34 -1.46 0.65 -5.32
N THR A 35 -1.12 1.84 -4.81
CA THR A 35 -0.03 2.63 -5.37
C THR A 35 1.30 1.91 -5.21
N ALA A 36 1.58 1.36 -4.03
CA ALA A 36 2.78 0.61 -3.76
C ALA A 36 2.90 -0.62 -4.68
N ILE A 37 1.87 -1.47 -4.75
CA ILE A 37 1.85 -2.64 -5.64
C ILE A 37 2.05 -2.24 -7.10
N GLY A 38 1.42 -1.16 -7.55
CA GLY A 38 1.57 -0.66 -8.92
C GLY A 38 2.99 -0.22 -9.26
N LEU A 39 3.79 0.18 -8.26
CA LEU A 39 5.15 0.68 -8.43
C LEU A 39 6.24 -0.33 -8.12
N LEU A 40 5.94 -1.43 -7.41
CA LEU A 40 6.95 -2.45 -7.05
C LEU A 40 7.75 -2.99 -8.25
N PRO A 41 7.17 -3.18 -9.46
CA PRO A 41 7.94 -3.55 -10.67
C PRO A 41 9.11 -2.63 -11.03
N ALA A 42 9.13 -1.38 -10.55
CA ALA A 42 10.26 -0.47 -10.75
C ALA A 42 11.44 -0.73 -9.78
N PHE A 43 11.22 -1.50 -8.71
CA PHE A 43 12.17 -1.76 -7.63
C PHE A 43 12.56 -3.24 -7.50
N ALA A 44 11.68 -4.13 -7.97
CA ALA A 44 11.88 -5.57 -8.05
C ALA A 44 11.51 -6.05 -9.48
N PRO A 45 12.25 -7.02 -10.06
CA PRO A 45 11.99 -7.50 -11.41
C PRO A 45 10.77 -8.45 -11.44
N CYS A 46 9.58 -7.92 -11.19
CA CYS A 46 8.30 -8.62 -11.19
C CYS A 46 7.28 -7.94 -12.12
N ASP A 47 6.27 -8.69 -12.57
CA ASP A 47 5.05 -8.08 -13.09
C ASP A 47 4.07 -7.80 -11.93
N ARG A 48 3.17 -6.82 -12.11
CA ARG A 48 2.07 -6.57 -11.17
C ARG A 48 1.19 -7.81 -10.92
N TRP A 49 1.14 -8.76 -11.86
CA TRP A 49 0.40 -10.00 -11.74
C TRP A 49 1.07 -10.98 -10.78
N ASP A 50 2.37 -10.86 -10.56
CA ASP A 50 3.18 -11.74 -9.71
C ASP A 50 3.10 -11.41 -8.22
N ILE A 51 2.42 -10.32 -7.86
CA ILE A 51 2.35 -9.78 -6.49
C ILE A 51 0.90 -9.51 -6.08
N GLY A 52 0.59 -9.67 -4.81
CA GLY A 52 -0.72 -9.32 -4.24
C GLY A 52 -0.54 -8.46 -2.99
N GLY A 53 -1.66 -8.04 -2.41
CA GLY A 53 -1.63 -7.32 -1.15
C GLY A 53 -2.95 -7.37 -0.41
N LEU A 54 -2.89 -6.81 0.79
CA LEU A 54 -4.01 -6.59 1.67
C LEU A 54 -3.72 -5.36 2.51
N SER A 55 -4.72 -4.53 2.78
CA SER A 55 -4.62 -3.47 3.78
C SER A 55 -5.78 -3.53 4.75
N THR A 56 -5.52 -3.14 6.00
CA THR A 56 -6.55 -3.07 7.04
C THR A 56 -6.27 -1.93 8.01
N ALA A 57 -7.34 -1.27 8.44
CA ALA A 57 -7.28 -0.25 9.49
C ALA A 57 -6.86 -0.84 10.86
N LEU A 58 -7.10 -2.13 11.08
CA LEU A 58 -6.66 -2.86 12.28
C LEU A 58 -6.53 -4.34 11.93
N HIS A 59 -5.31 -4.88 12.00
CA HIS A 59 -5.08 -6.31 11.77
C HIS A 59 -5.16 -7.08 13.09
N PRO A 60 -5.88 -8.22 13.16
CA PRO A 60 -6.09 -8.96 14.40
C PRO A 60 -4.80 -9.52 15.02
N ASP A 61 -3.77 -9.83 14.22
CA ASP A 61 -2.53 -10.39 14.78
C ASP A 61 -1.49 -9.33 15.13
N THR A 62 -1.42 -8.23 14.37
CA THR A 62 -0.44 -7.17 14.63
C THR A 62 -0.98 -6.11 15.58
N GLN A 63 -2.30 -6.09 15.77
CA GLN A 63 -3.04 -5.08 16.55
C GLN A 63 -2.81 -3.64 16.06
N LEU A 64 -2.35 -3.48 14.82
CA LEU A 64 -2.04 -2.18 14.22
C LEU A 64 -2.67 -2.07 12.84
N CYS A 65 -2.81 -0.82 12.38
CA CYS A 65 -3.09 -0.56 10.98
C CYS A 65 -1.94 -1.08 10.11
N THR A 66 -2.24 -1.92 9.12
CA THR A 66 -1.21 -2.71 8.42
C THR A 66 -1.48 -2.79 6.92
N ILE A 67 -0.41 -2.63 6.12
CA ILE A 67 -0.41 -2.90 4.68
C ILE A 67 0.53 -4.07 4.39
N PHE A 68 0.04 -5.10 3.70
CA PHE A 68 0.77 -6.29 3.29
C PHE A 68 1.01 -6.28 1.78
N VAL A 69 2.19 -6.75 1.37
CA VAL A 69 2.49 -7.10 -0.01
C VAL A 69 3.15 -8.47 -0.03
N HIS A 70 2.60 -9.38 -0.84
CA HIS A 70 3.01 -10.78 -0.87
C HIS A 70 3.27 -11.27 -2.28
N ASP A 71 4.09 -12.31 -2.40
CA ASP A 71 4.35 -12.97 -3.67
C ASP A 71 3.14 -13.79 -4.11
N GLY A 72 2.88 -13.82 -5.41
CA GLY A 72 1.75 -14.53 -6.03
C GLY A 72 1.96 -16.03 -6.20
N MET A 73 3.18 -16.54 -5.95
CA MET A 73 3.55 -17.95 -6.13
C MET A 73 3.70 -18.69 -4.79
N PRO A 74 3.34 -20.00 -4.73
CA PRO A 74 3.62 -20.81 -3.56
C PRO A 74 5.11 -20.81 -3.19
N GLY A 75 5.42 -20.69 -1.90
CA GLY A 75 6.80 -20.64 -1.39
C GLY A 75 7.46 -19.26 -1.47
N GLY A 76 6.95 -18.35 -2.29
CA GLY A 76 7.53 -17.03 -2.55
C GLY A 76 8.48 -17.03 -3.76
N SER A 77 8.57 -15.87 -4.39
CA SER A 77 9.43 -15.57 -5.54
C SER A 77 10.54 -14.55 -5.19
N GLY A 78 10.52 -14.01 -3.97
CA GLY A 78 11.51 -13.05 -3.47
C GLY A 78 11.17 -11.58 -3.76
N TYR A 79 9.98 -11.26 -4.27
CA TYR A 79 9.60 -9.87 -4.54
C TYR A 79 9.22 -9.14 -3.26
N ALA A 80 8.55 -9.82 -2.33
CA ALA A 80 8.29 -9.31 -0.99
C ALA A 80 9.60 -9.03 -0.22
N GLU A 81 10.57 -9.94 -0.30
CA GLU A 81 11.90 -9.75 0.28
C GLU A 81 12.61 -8.54 -0.35
N ARG A 82 12.63 -8.45 -1.68
CA ARG A 82 13.20 -7.30 -2.37
C ARG A 82 12.51 -5.99 -2.01
N GLY A 83 11.17 -6.00 -1.90
CA GLY A 83 10.37 -4.86 -1.46
C GLY A 83 10.71 -4.41 -0.04
N PHE A 84 11.01 -5.35 0.85
CA PHE A 84 11.51 -5.06 2.20
C PHE A 84 12.89 -4.38 2.16
N ASP A 85 13.82 -4.84 1.32
CA ASP A 85 15.16 -4.23 1.24
C ASP A 85 15.17 -2.79 0.71
N VAL A 86 14.22 -2.44 -0.17
CA VAL A 86 14.10 -1.11 -0.82
C VAL A 86 12.93 -0.28 -0.30
N ALA A 87 12.38 -0.74 0.81
CA ALA A 87 11.30 -0.18 1.58
C ALA A 87 11.07 1.32 1.41
N GLU A 88 12.01 2.11 1.92
CA GLU A 88 11.87 3.55 2.01
C GLU A 88 11.79 4.22 0.63
N ALA A 89 12.66 3.82 -0.31
CA ALA A 89 12.68 4.37 -1.66
C ALA A 89 11.37 4.08 -2.40
N TRP A 90 10.83 2.88 -2.23
CA TRP A 90 9.58 2.46 -2.84
C TRP A 90 8.37 3.22 -2.29
N TRP A 91 8.27 3.40 -0.97
CA TRP A 91 7.18 4.18 -0.37
C TRP A 91 7.28 5.68 -0.66
N ARG A 92 8.50 6.23 -0.75
CA ARG A 92 8.69 7.62 -1.21
C ARG A 92 8.21 7.80 -2.64
N ALA A 93 8.46 6.83 -3.53
CA ALA A 93 7.92 6.87 -4.90
C ALA A 93 6.39 6.73 -4.93
N ALA A 94 5.79 5.94 -4.02
CA ALA A 94 4.34 5.86 -3.88
C ALA A 94 3.74 7.21 -3.43
N LEU A 95 4.35 7.87 -2.44
CA LEU A 95 3.97 9.22 -2.04
C LEU A 95 4.07 10.20 -3.22
N GLU A 96 5.22 10.22 -3.90
CA GLU A 96 5.44 11.08 -5.07
C GLU A 96 4.36 10.86 -6.13
N ARG A 97 4.03 9.61 -6.46
CA ARG A 97 2.98 9.28 -7.43
C ARG A 97 1.61 9.79 -6.99
N LEU A 98 1.27 9.65 -5.72
CA LEU A 98 0.00 10.15 -5.18
C LEU A 98 -0.06 11.68 -5.21
N THR A 99 1.05 12.38 -4.94
CA THR A 99 1.07 13.84 -4.92
C THR A 99 1.22 14.50 -6.29
N SER A 100 1.86 13.83 -7.25
CA SER A 100 2.16 14.38 -8.58
C SER A 100 1.13 14.03 -9.66
N CYS A 101 0.30 13.03 -9.43
CA CYS A 101 -0.72 12.66 -10.41
C CYS A 101 -1.80 13.75 -10.50
N ASP A 102 -2.15 14.20 -11.70
CA ASP A 102 -3.11 15.30 -11.93
C ASP A 102 -4.59 14.95 -11.68
N CYS A 103 -4.90 13.69 -11.32
CA CYS A 103 -6.29 13.30 -11.06
C CYS A 103 -6.78 13.79 -9.68
N GLU A 104 -8.08 14.06 -9.54
CA GLU A 104 -8.63 14.53 -8.26
C GLU A 104 -8.87 13.40 -7.27
N THR A 105 -9.50 12.31 -7.72
CA THR A 105 -10.10 11.29 -6.85
C THR A 105 -9.36 9.95 -6.84
N GLY A 106 -8.33 9.80 -7.69
CA GLY A 106 -7.66 8.54 -7.95
C GLY A 106 -7.97 7.98 -9.35
N CYS A 107 -6.96 7.43 -10.02
CA CYS A 107 -7.09 6.91 -11.38
C CYS A 107 -6.18 5.67 -11.58
N PRO A 108 -6.29 4.95 -12.72
CA PRO A 108 -5.44 3.80 -13.04
C PRO A 108 -3.94 4.08 -13.03
N SER A 109 -3.54 5.35 -13.16
CA SER A 109 -2.13 5.74 -13.12
C SER A 109 -1.58 5.93 -11.70
N CYS A 110 -2.41 6.01 -10.66
CA CYS A 110 -1.93 6.21 -9.28
C CYS A 110 -2.37 5.11 -8.32
N CYS A 111 -3.68 4.96 -8.05
CA CYS A 111 -4.16 4.15 -6.92
C CYS A 111 -5.34 3.23 -7.27
N VAL A 112 -5.71 3.12 -8.55
CA VAL A 112 -6.71 2.14 -9.02
C VAL A 112 -6.00 0.90 -9.52
N SER A 113 -6.40 -0.27 -9.01
CA SER A 113 -5.82 -1.56 -9.37
C SER A 113 -6.84 -2.42 -10.12
N PRO A 114 -6.48 -3.04 -11.25
CA PRO A 114 -7.35 -4.00 -11.94
C PRO A 114 -7.46 -5.34 -11.20
N LYS A 115 -6.64 -5.57 -10.17
CA LYS A 115 -6.65 -6.78 -9.34
C LYS A 115 -7.44 -6.61 -8.04
N CYS A 116 -8.05 -5.44 -7.82
CA CYS A 116 -8.74 -5.14 -6.58
C CYS A 116 -10.00 -6.00 -6.42
N GLY A 117 -9.98 -6.92 -5.46
CA GLY A 117 -11.11 -7.81 -5.17
C GLY A 117 -12.37 -7.08 -4.66
N ASN A 118 -12.23 -5.86 -4.13
CA ASN A 118 -13.37 -5.03 -3.73
C ASN A 118 -13.88 -4.10 -4.85
N GLY A 119 -13.33 -4.19 -6.06
CA GLY A 119 -13.74 -3.39 -7.20
C GLY A 119 -13.37 -1.91 -7.11
N ASN A 120 -12.23 -1.59 -6.48
CA ASN A 120 -11.74 -0.21 -6.28
C ASN A 120 -12.73 0.68 -5.50
N ARG A 121 -13.55 0.09 -4.64
CA ARG A 121 -14.41 0.85 -3.73
C ARG A 121 -13.60 1.31 -2.53
N MET A 122 -13.95 2.47 -1.97
CA MET A 122 -13.28 3.04 -0.80
C MET A 122 -11.78 3.24 -1.05
N LEU A 123 -11.45 4.06 -2.05
CA LEU A 123 -10.10 4.59 -2.28
C LEU A 123 -10.12 6.07 -1.96
N ASP A 124 -9.12 6.52 -1.21
CA ASP A 124 -8.95 7.94 -0.89
C ASP A 124 -7.50 8.36 -1.17
N LYS A 125 -7.30 8.97 -2.34
CA LYS A 125 -5.99 9.43 -2.81
C LYS A 125 -5.35 10.45 -1.88
N SER A 126 -6.10 11.48 -1.49
CA SER A 126 -5.56 12.59 -0.69
C SER A 126 -5.22 12.11 0.71
N SER A 127 -6.07 11.29 1.32
CA SER A 127 -5.79 10.71 2.63
C SER A 127 -4.64 9.72 2.60
N ALA A 128 -4.43 8.98 1.50
CA ALA A 128 -3.25 8.13 1.32
C ALA A 128 -1.95 8.96 1.22
N ALA A 129 -1.97 10.06 0.46
CA ALA A 129 -0.84 10.97 0.38
C ALA A 129 -0.51 11.61 1.74
N GLU A 130 -1.53 12.03 2.49
CA GLU A 130 -1.41 12.60 3.83
C GLU A 130 -0.81 11.57 4.81
N LEU A 131 -1.34 10.34 4.81
CA LEU A 131 -0.81 9.24 5.60
C LEU A 131 0.67 8.98 5.33
N LEU A 132 1.05 8.83 4.04
CA LEU A 132 2.44 8.55 3.68
C LEU A 132 3.38 9.73 4.00
N SER A 133 2.92 10.97 3.85
CA SER A 133 3.68 12.16 4.24
C SER A 133 3.97 12.17 5.74
N VAL A 134 2.98 11.86 6.58
CA VAL A 134 3.18 11.82 8.04
C VAL A 134 4.09 10.68 8.46
N LEU A 135 4.01 9.54 7.78
CA LEU A 135 4.79 8.34 8.08
C LEU A 135 6.27 8.46 7.66
N LEU A 136 6.57 9.11 6.54
CA LEU A 136 7.93 9.18 5.96
C LEU A 136 8.75 10.41 6.41
N GLY A 137 8.15 11.30 7.20
CA GLY A 137 8.76 12.54 7.72
C GLY A 137 8.90 13.63 6.67
#